data_AF-A0A8B8FGG7-F1
#
_entry.id   AF-A0A8B8FGG7-F1
#
_cell.length_a   1.000
_cell.length_b   1.000
_cell.length_c   1.000
_cell.angle_alpha   90.00
_cell.angle_beta   90.00
_cell.angle_gamma   90.00
#
_symmetry.space_group_name_H-M   'P 1'
#
loop_
_entity.id
_entity.type
_entity.pdbx_description
1 polymer ?
#
loop_
_entity_poly.entity_id
_entity_poly.type
_entity_poly.pdbx_seq_one_letter_code
_entity_poly.pdbx_strand_id
1 'polypeptide(L)'
;MDSIKQYFIPSMENNVDETVDGNDAIDVNMICIEPQQKVENEITQSRFMSINELDVENSNAHFIRKIQRLEEENDHLLSIIEQKNVMISEIQKSSCNDKPDFAAKKILLLTDRVKELTLELQSIKSSTCGDDKRNKDYTIKIKELTDKLCQSNKNNFHYRNQIMQLKNDLQVTKNALSNEIGDSTIMQAVLSSTGSSNYRGRAQHILILQKKVNELQEKLNKVRGESNDSIKQDAENSNVIIRELEKARKEITDKALKDTQSKVNELTKSVNVLKNRNKALEVEISVLRIQIQKLMSKAEVDSGTIEQLKIESVNNTNQLKTKGSLLKLEKSIVLLQSKADKAQQIIDQQTAYLKEKDIKIAHLESKLKDCNENEIISNHQMCKIDFSDPTESIIKKFKKLENQQLIDLLCNAHTEICKQVKIVGDFRGKFFMEKQKLQKLESKIKLYGSSTSSKQKPNNIPYRLNNELSPNEKLTELQNKMELAEEEHSALKISFDTQIMINEENVHRFVKALNNIKEQLLIK
;
A
#
# COMPACT_ATOMS: atom_id res chain seq x y z
N MET A 1 27.24 -39.27 10.94
CA MET A 1 27.13 -37.94 11.58
C MET A 1 28.20 -37.04 10.94
N ASP A 2 28.09 -36.74 9.64
CA ASP A 2 29.14 -36.00 8.91
C ASP A 2 28.60 -34.93 7.94
N SER A 3 27.42 -34.34 8.22
CA SER A 3 26.89 -33.29 7.31
C SER A 3 26.36 -32.04 7.99
N ILE A 4 26.65 -31.83 9.28
CA ILE A 4 26.31 -30.58 9.99
C ILE A 4 27.59 -29.84 10.41
N LYS A 5 28.48 -29.60 9.44
CA LYS A 5 29.66 -28.74 9.62
C LYS A 5 29.77 -27.61 8.59
N GLN A 6 28.76 -27.39 7.74
CA GLN A 6 28.88 -26.44 6.63
C GLN A 6 28.00 -25.18 6.72
N TYR A 7 27.32 -24.93 7.84
CA TYR A 7 26.40 -23.78 7.96
C TYR A 7 26.59 -22.95 9.23
N PHE A 8 27.84 -22.68 9.64
CA PHE A 8 28.14 -21.60 10.59
C PHE A 8 29.44 -20.88 10.21
N ILE A 9 29.32 -19.91 9.30
CA ILE A 9 30.21 -18.74 9.28
C ILE A 9 29.28 -17.52 9.15
N PRO A 10 29.16 -16.69 10.19
CA PRO A 10 28.74 -15.31 10.02
C PRO A 10 29.98 -14.41 9.96
N SER A 11 30.06 -13.64 8.89
CA SER A 11 30.88 -12.43 8.77
C SER A 11 30.41 -11.40 9.80
N MET A 12 31.30 -10.92 10.67
CA MET A 12 31.17 -9.62 11.34
C MET A 12 32.52 -8.89 11.29
N GLU A 13 32.52 -7.75 10.59
CA GLU A 13 33.58 -6.76 10.61
C GLU A 13 33.52 -5.90 11.89
N ASN A 14 34.70 -5.39 12.29
CA ASN A 14 34.97 -4.17 13.07
C ASN A 14 34.48 -4.07 14.53
N ASN A 15 35.42 -4.12 15.49
CA ASN A 15 35.90 -2.93 16.23
C ASN A 15 36.70 -3.29 17.50
N VAL A 16 37.67 -2.41 17.81
CA VAL A 16 38.33 -2.10 19.10
C VAL A 16 39.64 -2.83 19.45
N ASP A 17 40.73 -2.14 19.09
CA ASP A 17 41.87 -1.66 19.92
C ASP A 17 42.75 -2.59 20.79
N GLU A 18 44.07 -2.26 20.68
CA GLU A 18 45.11 -2.25 21.71
C GLU A 18 45.52 -3.61 22.33
N THR A 19 46.75 -4.12 22.25
CA THR A 19 48.08 -3.51 22.46
C THR A 19 49.17 -4.59 22.26
N VAL A 20 50.37 -4.19 21.78
CA VAL A 20 51.75 -4.55 22.25
C VAL A 20 52.07 -6.06 22.44
N ASP A 21 53.13 -6.70 21.96
CA ASP A 21 54.50 -6.41 21.50
C ASP A 21 54.87 -7.63 20.62
N GLY A 22 55.64 -7.55 19.54
CA GLY A 22 57.10 -7.48 19.61
C GLY A 22 57.69 -8.59 18.73
N ASN A 23 58.39 -8.16 17.68
CA ASN A 23 59.52 -8.77 16.98
C ASN A 23 59.69 -10.31 16.99
N ASP A 24 59.75 -10.91 15.80
CA ASP A 24 61.07 -11.20 15.22
C ASP A 24 60.96 -11.54 13.73
N ALA A 25 61.83 -10.90 12.97
CA ALA A 25 62.14 -11.21 11.59
C ALA A 25 62.77 -12.61 11.50
N ILE A 26 62.58 -13.29 10.36
CA ILE A 26 63.69 -13.74 9.51
C ILE A 26 63.11 -14.33 8.21
N ASP A 27 63.59 -13.72 7.15
CA ASP A 27 63.59 -14.08 5.74
C ASP A 27 64.36 -15.39 5.48
N VAL A 28 63.77 -16.38 4.80
CA VAL A 28 64.52 -17.38 4.01
C VAL A 28 63.68 -17.88 2.83
N ASN A 29 63.99 -17.29 1.67
CA ASN A 29 64.30 -17.95 0.40
C ASN A 29 63.87 -19.42 0.14
N MET A 30 63.24 -19.59 -1.02
CA MET A 30 63.68 -20.45 -2.14
C MET A 30 64.46 -21.73 -1.79
N ILE A 31 63.93 -22.89 -2.22
CA ILE A 31 64.54 -23.75 -3.25
C ILE A 31 63.66 -24.99 -3.47
N CYS A 32 63.25 -25.17 -4.73
CA CYS A 32 62.77 -26.44 -5.29
C CYS A 32 63.94 -27.40 -5.43
N ILE A 33 63.88 -28.65 -4.93
CA ILE A 33 64.57 -29.80 -5.54
C ILE A 33 63.77 -31.09 -5.24
N GLU A 34 63.47 -31.81 -6.31
CA GLU A 34 62.90 -33.16 -6.38
C GLU A 34 64.05 -34.23 -6.36
N PRO A 35 63.78 -35.53 -6.51
CA PRO A 35 63.99 -36.59 -5.51
C PRO A 35 65.28 -37.42 -5.72
N GLN A 36 65.85 -38.05 -4.68
CA GLN A 36 66.67 -39.27 -4.87
C GLN A 36 66.60 -40.26 -3.69
N GLN A 37 66.46 -41.53 -4.09
CA GLN A 37 66.45 -42.76 -3.29
C GLN A 37 67.87 -43.23 -2.91
N LYS A 38 67.90 -44.18 -1.96
CA LYS A 38 69.03 -45.02 -1.48
C LYS A 38 69.91 -44.30 -0.46
N VAL A 39 70.26 -44.85 0.70
CA VAL A 39 70.78 -46.20 0.96
C VAL A 39 70.41 -46.62 2.40
N GLU A 40 70.24 -47.93 2.56
CA GLU A 40 69.99 -48.66 3.79
C GLU A 40 71.07 -48.47 4.88
N ASN A 41 70.63 -48.63 6.13
CA ASN A 41 71.34 -49.26 7.24
C ASN A 41 72.78 -48.80 7.51
N GLU A 42 72.92 -47.86 8.46
CA GLU A 42 73.72 -48.05 9.67
C GLU A 42 73.43 -46.90 10.64
N ILE A 43 73.63 -47.15 11.94
CA ILE A 43 73.32 -46.29 13.11
C ILE A 43 71.97 -46.60 13.77
N THR A 44 71.86 -47.83 14.28
CA THR A 44 71.33 -48.04 15.63
C THR A 44 72.22 -47.32 16.65
N GLN A 45 71.91 -46.04 16.92
CA GLN A 45 72.09 -45.32 18.20
C GLN A 45 72.17 -43.81 17.91
N SER A 46 71.03 -43.13 17.97
CA SER A 46 70.94 -41.80 18.61
C SER A 46 69.50 -41.34 18.64
N ARG A 47 69.03 -40.94 19.83
CA ARG A 47 67.78 -40.20 20.07
C ARG A 47 66.46 -40.97 19.84
N PHE A 48 66.26 -42.03 20.62
CA PHE A 48 64.93 -42.17 21.22
C PHE A 48 64.72 -40.94 22.12
N MET A 49 64.03 -39.92 21.59
CA MET A 49 63.31 -39.02 22.47
C MET A 49 62.28 -39.90 23.15
N SER A 50 62.54 -40.27 24.41
CA SER A 50 61.52 -40.84 25.28
C SER A 50 60.35 -39.86 25.23
N ILE A 51 59.34 -40.19 24.43
CA ILE A 51 58.02 -39.60 24.61
C ILE A 51 57.70 -39.93 26.05
N ASN A 52 57.63 -38.90 26.90
CA ASN A 52 57.30 -39.06 28.30
C ASN A 52 55.99 -39.83 28.34
N GLU A 53 56.06 -41.10 28.71
CA GLU A 53 54.93 -42.01 28.78
C GLU A 53 53.82 -41.40 29.66
N LEU A 54 54.25 -40.65 30.68
CA LEU A 54 53.42 -39.85 31.56
C LEU A 54 52.59 -38.74 30.85
N ASP A 55 53.13 -38.10 29.82
CA ASP A 55 52.42 -37.04 29.09
C ASP A 55 51.36 -37.63 28.14
N VAL A 56 51.65 -38.79 27.55
CA VAL A 56 50.69 -39.56 26.76
C VAL A 56 49.60 -40.14 27.66
N GLU A 57 49.96 -40.69 28.82
CA GLU A 57 49.02 -41.17 29.83
C GLU A 57 48.11 -40.04 30.34
N ASN A 58 48.65 -38.85 30.62
CA ASN A 58 47.87 -37.70 31.05
C ASN A 58 46.90 -37.21 29.96
N SER A 59 47.35 -37.18 28.70
CA SER A 59 46.51 -36.79 27.56
C SER A 59 45.39 -37.81 27.33
N ASN A 60 45.71 -39.10 27.39
CA ASN A 60 44.74 -40.18 27.30
C ASN A 60 43.73 -40.13 28.46
N ALA A 61 44.18 -39.90 29.70
CA ALA A 61 43.30 -39.71 30.85
C ALA A 61 42.38 -38.50 30.68
N HIS A 62 42.88 -37.41 30.11
CA HIS A 62 42.06 -36.24 29.79
C HIS A 62 41.00 -36.54 28.72
N PHE A 63 41.35 -37.27 27.66
CA PHE A 63 40.40 -37.68 26.63
C PHE A 63 39.34 -38.64 27.17
N ILE A 64 39.72 -39.60 28.01
CA ILE A 64 38.78 -40.52 28.66
C ILE A 64 37.78 -39.74 29.52
N ARG A 65 38.22 -38.78 30.34
CA ARG A 65 37.32 -37.92 31.11
C ARG A 65 36.41 -37.06 30.24
N LYS A 66 36.89 -36.63 29.07
CA LYS A 66 36.08 -35.86 28.12
C LYS A 66 35.02 -36.73 27.46
N ILE A 67 35.36 -37.97 27.10
CA ILE A 67 34.42 -38.95 26.56
C ILE A 67 33.34 -39.26 27.60
N GLN A 68 33.72 -39.55 28.85
CA GLN A 68 32.77 -39.81 29.94
C GLN A 68 31.78 -38.66 30.15
N ARG A 69 32.26 -37.40 30.16
CA ARG A 69 31.36 -36.24 30.29
C ARG A 69 30.38 -36.11 29.13
N LEU A 70 30.81 -36.43 27.91
CA LEU A 70 29.94 -36.40 26.74
C LEU A 70 28.93 -37.56 26.75
N GLU A 71 29.29 -38.72 27.30
CA GLU A 71 28.38 -39.83 27.53
C GLU A 71 27.30 -39.46 28.55
N GLU A 72 27.69 -38.87 29.69
CA GLU A 72 26.76 -38.36 30.70
C GLU A 72 25.79 -37.29 30.13
N GLU A 73 26.30 -36.37 29.30
CA GLU A 73 25.47 -35.35 28.65
C GLU A 73 24.48 -35.96 27.65
N ASN A 74 24.92 -36.97 26.88
CA ASN A 74 24.04 -37.69 25.96
C ASN A 74 22.94 -38.45 26.70
N ASP A 75 23.26 -39.11 27.81
CA ASP A 75 22.26 -39.81 28.64
C ASP A 75 21.24 -38.83 29.23
N HIS A 76 21.70 -37.65 29.65
CA HIS A 76 20.83 -36.57 30.11
C HIS A 76 19.90 -36.06 29.00
N LEU A 77 20.41 -35.85 27.79
CA LEU A 77 19.61 -35.46 26.63
C LEU A 77 18.59 -36.54 26.24
N LEU A 78 18.97 -37.82 26.31
CA LEU A 78 18.07 -38.94 26.05
C LEU A 78 16.89 -38.94 27.03
N SER A 79 17.17 -38.73 28.33
CA SER A 79 16.17 -38.60 29.38
C SER A 79 15.21 -37.42 29.13
N ILE A 80 15.72 -36.27 28.69
CA ILE A 80 14.88 -35.12 28.31
C ILE A 80 13.97 -35.48 27.12
N ILE A 81 14.51 -36.16 26.10
CA ILE A 81 13.74 -36.57 24.93
C ILE A 81 12.63 -37.56 25.33
N GLU A 82 12.93 -38.53 26.19
CA GLU A 82 11.92 -39.47 26.70
C GLU A 82 10.83 -38.75 27.49
N GLN A 83 11.18 -37.83 28.38
CA GLN A 83 10.20 -37.03 29.12
C GLN A 83 9.31 -36.20 28.19
N LYS A 84 9.89 -35.58 27.15
CA LYS A 84 9.15 -34.81 26.14
C LYS A 84 8.21 -35.72 25.33
N ASN A 85 8.63 -36.94 25.00
CA ASN A 85 7.81 -37.92 24.28
C ASN A 85 6.63 -38.44 25.11
N VAL A 86 6.83 -38.62 26.43
CA VAL A 86 5.73 -38.93 27.36
C VAL A 86 4.72 -37.79 27.38
N MET A 87 5.19 -36.54 27.51
CA MET A 87 4.31 -35.36 27.49
C MET A 87 3.54 -35.21 26.16
N ILE A 88 4.19 -35.45 25.02
CA ILE A 88 3.53 -35.44 23.70
C ILE A 88 2.48 -36.56 23.61
N SER A 89 2.78 -37.74 24.15
CA SER A 89 1.85 -38.87 24.16
C SER A 89 0.63 -38.62 25.05
N GLU A 90 0.80 -37.92 26.18
CA GLU A 90 -0.30 -37.49 27.06
C GLU A 90 -1.18 -36.41 26.40
N ILE A 91 -0.57 -35.46 25.70
CA ILE A 91 -1.30 -34.46 24.90
C ILE A 91 -2.09 -35.15 23.77
N GLN A 92 -1.51 -36.16 23.11
CA GLN A 92 -2.21 -36.92 22.07
C GLN A 92 -3.33 -37.82 22.63
N LYS A 93 -3.14 -38.46 23.80
CA LYS A 93 -4.18 -39.23 24.48
C LYS A 93 -5.34 -38.36 24.98
N SER A 94 -5.06 -37.16 25.49
CA SER A 94 -6.11 -36.19 25.85
C SER A 94 -6.84 -35.59 24.63
N SER A 95 -6.23 -35.69 23.43
CA SER A 95 -6.84 -35.29 22.17
C SER A 95 -7.63 -36.39 21.45
N CYS A 96 -7.41 -37.69 21.73
CA CYS A 96 -7.86 -38.75 20.82
C CYS A 96 -8.96 -39.69 21.34
N ASN A 97 -9.40 -39.60 22.60
CA ASN A 97 -10.26 -40.68 23.13
C ASN A 97 -11.77 -40.47 23.21
N ASP A 98 -12.39 -39.35 22.79
CA ASP A 98 -13.89 -39.31 22.70
C ASP A 98 -14.51 -38.16 21.86
N LYS A 99 -13.74 -37.39 21.09
CA LYS A 99 -14.23 -36.12 20.51
C LYS A 99 -14.57 -36.06 19.02
N PRO A 100 -14.12 -36.94 18.09
CA PRO A 100 -14.49 -36.75 16.69
C PRO A 100 -15.98 -37.04 16.46
N ASP A 101 -16.55 -38.04 17.13
CA ASP A 101 -17.98 -38.39 17.01
C ASP A 101 -18.89 -37.46 17.82
N PHE A 102 -18.46 -36.96 18.99
CA PHE A 102 -19.21 -35.95 19.73
C PHE A 102 -19.19 -34.60 19.02
N ALA A 103 -18.03 -34.19 18.48
CA ALA A 103 -17.94 -32.97 17.69
C ALA A 103 -18.75 -33.08 16.40
N ALA A 104 -18.67 -34.21 15.68
CA ALA A 104 -19.49 -34.44 14.49
C ALA A 104 -20.99 -34.47 14.81
N LYS A 105 -21.41 -35.18 15.87
CA LYS A 105 -22.82 -35.19 16.31
C LYS A 105 -23.28 -33.82 16.78
N LYS A 106 -22.45 -33.07 17.52
CA LYS A 106 -22.78 -31.71 17.98
C LYS A 106 -22.80 -30.72 16.83
N ILE A 107 -21.93 -30.86 15.84
CA ILE A 107 -21.95 -30.09 14.60
C ILE A 107 -23.24 -30.40 13.83
N LEU A 108 -23.65 -31.67 13.73
CA LEU A 108 -24.90 -32.05 13.06
C LEU A 108 -26.12 -31.49 13.81
N LEU A 109 -26.16 -31.64 15.14
CA LEU A 109 -27.22 -31.08 16.00
C LEU A 109 -27.28 -29.55 15.93
N LEU A 110 -26.13 -28.87 15.94
CA LEU A 110 -26.06 -27.43 15.77
C LEU A 110 -26.45 -27.02 14.35
N THR A 111 -26.12 -27.81 13.34
CA THR A 111 -26.51 -27.55 11.94
C THR A 111 -28.02 -27.68 11.77
N ASP A 112 -28.63 -28.70 12.36
CA ASP A 112 -30.08 -28.88 12.32
C ASP A 112 -30.80 -27.82 13.16
N ARG A 113 -30.25 -27.43 14.32
CA ARG A 113 -30.77 -26.31 15.11
C ARG A 113 -30.62 -24.97 14.39
N VAL A 114 -29.53 -24.75 13.65
CA VAL A 114 -29.36 -23.54 12.83
C VAL A 114 -30.36 -23.53 11.68
N LYS A 115 -30.63 -24.66 11.03
CA LYS A 115 -31.67 -24.75 10.00
C LYS A 115 -33.07 -24.49 10.57
N GLU A 116 -33.39 -25.06 11.73
CA GLU A 116 -34.65 -24.83 12.44
C GLU A 116 -34.78 -23.35 12.84
N LEU A 117 -33.75 -22.76 13.46
CA LEU A 117 -33.73 -21.33 13.78
C LEU A 117 -33.80 -20.45 12.53
N THR A 118 -33.26 -20.90 11.39
CA THR A 118 -33.38 -20.17 10.12
C THR A 118 -34.81 -20.24 9.58
N LEU A 119 -35.48 -21.38 9.72
CA LEU A 119 -36.89 -21.55 9.36
C LEU A 119 -37.82 -20.81 10.34
N GLU A 120 -37.50 -20.77 11.63
CA GLU A 120 -38.17 -19.95 12.64
C GLU A 120 -37.94 -18.47 12.33
N LEU A 121 -36.72 -18.02 12.00
CA LEU A 121 -36.43 -16.65 11.60
C LEU A 121 -37.11 -16.28 10.29
N GLN A 122 -37.23 -17.21 9.34
CA GLN A 122 -37.94 -16.98 8.09
C GLN A 122 -39.45 -16.94 8.33
N SER A 123 -39.97 -17.78 9.23
CA SER A 123 -41.36 -17.76 9.70
C SER A 123 -41.68 -16.49 10.48
N ILE A 124 -40.78 -16.03 11.36
CA ILE A 124 -40.83 -14.75 12.07
C ILE A 124 -40.71 -13.60 11.08
N LYS A 125 -39.87 -13.68 10.07
CA LYS A 125 -39.75 -12.66 9.02
C LYS A 125 -41.01 -12.58 8.15
N SER A 126 -41.69 -13.70 7.92
CA SER A 126 -43.00 -13.71 7.27
C SER A 126 -44.17 -13.33 8.20
N SER A 127 -44.08 -13.59 9.51
CA SER A 127 -45.11 -13.23 10.50
C SER A 127 -44.92 -11.82 11.08
N THR A 128 -43.74 -11.22 10.94
CA THR A 128 -43.42 -9.80 11.22
C THR A 128 -43.67 -8.89 10.01
N CYS A 129 -44.44 -9.36 9.03
CA CYS A 129 -45.14 -8.49 8.08
C CYS A 129 -46.16 -7.53 8.78
N GLY A 130 -46.14 -7.42 10.12
CA GLY A 130 -46.82 -6.41 10.92
C GLY A 130 -45.92 -5.39 11.64
N ASP A 131 -44.58 -5.45 11.54
CA ASP A 131 -43.66 -4.61 12.34
C ASP A 131 -42.94 -3.48 11.58
N ASP A 132 -43.45 -3.13 10.40
CA ASP A 132 -43.01 -1.97 9.62
C ASP A 132 -43.36 -0.63 10.29
N LYS A 133 -44.23 -0.61 11.31
CA LYS A 133 -44.58 0.61 12.05
C LYS A 133 -43.48 1.05 13.02
N ARG A 134 -42.93 0.13 13.82
CA ARG A 134 -41.96 0.49 14.88
C ARG A 134 -40.65 1.05 14.30
N ASN A 135 -40.16 0.48 13.21
CA ASN A 135 -38.91 0.95 12.58
C ASN A 135 -39.10 2.28 11.80
N LYS A 136 -40.29 2.50 11.23
CA LYS A 136 -40.70 3.81 10.70
C LYS A 136 -40.83 4.85 11.82
N ASP A 137 -41.40 4.48 12.96
CA ASP A 137 -41.57 5.39 14.10
C ASP A 137 -40.21 5.84 14.68
N TYR A 138 -39.23 4.94 14.79
CA TYR A 138 -37.86 5.34 15.18
C TYR A 138 -37.17 6.21 14.13
N THR A 139 -37.34 5.90 12.85
CA THR A 139 -36.76 6.70 11.75
C THR A 139 -37.40 8.10 11.70
N ILE A 140 -38.72 8.19 11.87
CA ILE A 140 -39.47 9.45 11.97
C ILE A 140 -39.01 10.21 13.22
N LYS A 141 -38.83 9.54 14.36
CA LYS A 141 -38.36 10.17 15.59
C LYS A 141 -36.94 10.73 15.47
N ILE A 142 -36.04 9.99 14.85
CA ILE A 142 -34.67 10.45 14.59
C ILE A 142 -34.69 11.67 13.66
N LYS A 143 -35.54 11.64 12.62
CA LYS A 143 -35.72 12.77 11.71
C LYS A 143 -36.29 14.00 12.42
N GLU A 144 -37.35 13.84 13.23
CA GLU A 144 -37.91 14.90 14.07
C GLU A 144 -36.87 15.50 15.03
N LEU A 145 -36.07 14.66 15.67
CA LEU A 145 -35.02 15.11 16.58
C LEU A 145 -33.91 15.85 15.83
N THR A 146 -33.55 15.39 14.64
CA THR A 146 -32.57 16.04 13.76
C THR A 146 -33.09 17.39 13.26
N ASP A 147 -34.36 17.47 12.87
CA ASP A 147 -35.00 18.71 12.44
C ASP A 147 -35.13 19.70 13.61
N LYS A 148 -35.47 19.23 14.81
CA LYS A 148 -35.47 20.05 16.03
C LYS A 148 -34.08 20.56 16.38
N LEU A 149 -33.04 19.72 16.22
CA LEU A 149 -31.65 20.13 16.44
C LEU A 149 -31.24 21.19 15.41
N CYS A 150 -31.59 20.99 14.13
CA CYS A 150 -31.33 21.95 13.06
C CYS A 150 -32.05 23.29 13.32
N GLN A 151 -33.32 23.26 13.73
CA GLN A 151 -34.08 24.45 14.09
C GLN A 151 -33.49 25.16 15.31
N SER A 152 -33.09 24.40 16.34
CA SER A 152 -32.43 24.95 17.53
C SER A 152 -31.09 25.62 17.17
N ASN A 153 -30.29 24.99 16.30
CA ASN A 153 -29.05 25.57 15.79
C ASN A 153 -29.32 26.87 15.00
N LYS A 154 -30.31 26.89 14.11
CA LYS A 154 -30.72 28.12 13.39
C LYS A 154 -31.13 29.23 14.36
N ASN A 155 -31.92 28.91 15.38
CA ASN A 155 -32.30 29.86 16.42
C ASN A 155 -31.07 30.35 17.20
N ASN A 156 -30.11 29.46 17.50
CA ASN A 156 -28.87 29.84 18.18
C ASN A 156 -28.03 30.81 17.34
N PHE A 157 -27.92 30.58 16.03
CA PHE A 157 -27.29 31.53 15.11
C PHE A 157 -28.04 32.87 15.06
N HIS A 158 -29.37 32.85 15.01
CA HIS A 158 -30.19 34.06 15.06
C HIS A 158 -29.97 34.84 16.35
N TYR A 159 -29.99 34.18 17.51
CA TYR A 159 -29.72 34.83 18.81
C TYR A 159 -28.29 35.34 18.92
N ARG A 160 -27.28 34.62 18.41
CA ARG A 160 -25.89 35.13 18.34
C ARG A 160 -25.79 36.40 17.51
N ASN A 161 -26.47 36.43 16.36
CA ASN A 161 -26.51 37.61 15.50
C ASN A 161 -27.24 38.78 16.18
N GLN A 162 -28.38 38.52 16.83
CA GLN A 162 -29.13 39.52 17.58
C GLN A 162 -28.32 40.08 18.75
N ILE A 163 -27.60 39.23 19.50
CA ILE A 163 -26.70 39.66 20.57
C ILE A 163 -25.58 40.55 20.01
N MET A 164 -25.02 40.20 18.84
CA MET A 164 -23.99 41.02 18.20
C MET A 164 -24.54 42.38 17.77
N GLN A 165 -25.75 42.41 17.23
CA GLN A 165 -26.46 43.65 16.88
C GLN A 165 -26.71 44.50 18.12
N LEU A 166 -27.27 43.93 19.18
CA LEU A 166 -27.52 44.63 20.44
C LEU A 166 -26.23 45.17 21.08
N LYS A 167 -25.12 44.43 21.00
CA LYS A 167 -23.80 44.91 21.44
C LYS A 167 -23.34 46.13 20.64
N ASN A 168 -23.55 46.11 19.32
CA ASN A 168 -23.23 47.25 18.47
C ASN A 168 -24.12 48.46 18.78
N ASP A 169 -25.44 48.25 18.88
CA ASP A 169 -26.39 49.31 19.23
C ASP A 169 -26.07 49.92 20.60
N LEU A 170 -25.68 49.10 21.58
CA LEU A 170 -25.20 49.57 22.88
C LEU A 170 -23.92 50.39 22.77
N GLN A 171 -22.97 49.97 21.93
CA GLN A 171 -21.73 50.72 21.70
C GLN A 171 -21.99 52.05 20.99
N VAL A 172 -22.88 52.07 19.99
CA VAL A 172 -23.29 53.29 19.29
C VAL A 172 -23.99 54.24 20.25
N THR A 173 -24.91 53.74 21.07
CA THR A 173 -25.63 54.55 22.08
C THR A 173 -24.65 55.11 23.11
N LYS A 174 -23.69 54.29 23.59
CA LYS A 174 -22.61 54.74 24.48
C LYS A 174 -21.80 55.84 23.82
N ASN A 175 -21.38 55.68 22.56
CA ASN A 175 -20.62 56.71 21.86
C ASN A 175 -21.43 58.01 21.67
N ALA A 176 -22.73 57.90 21.34
CA ALA A 176 -23.62 59.04 21.20
C ALA A 176 -23.76 59.82 22.53
N LEU A 177 -23.98 59.12 23.64
CA LEU A 177 -23.98 59.70 24.98
C LEU A 177 -22.63 60.37 25.30
N SER A 178 -21.51 59.81 24.86
CA SER A 178 -20.18 60.38 25.10
C SER A 178 -20.02 61.70 24.36
N ASN A 179 -20.56 61.77 23.14
CA ASN A 179 -20.53 62.97 22.32
C ASN A 179 -21.44 64.07 22.85
N GLU A 180 -22.56 63.71 23.48
CA GLU A 180 -23.43 64.64 24.21
C GLU A 180 -22.81 65.12 25.51
N ILE A 181 -22.04 64.25 26.18
CA ILE A 181 -21.36 64.58 27.44
C ILE A 181 -20.09 65.43 27.20
N GLY A 182 -19.41 65.23 26.07
CA GLY A 182 -18.24 66.02 25.66
C GLY A 182 -16.92 65.65 26.35
N ASP A 183 -16.95 64.82 27.40
CA ASP A 183 -15.76 64.30 28.10
C ASP A 183 -15.98 62.82 28.50
N SER A 184 -15.07 61.94 28.05
CA SER A 184 -15.13 60.50 28.30
C SER A 184 -14.91 60.13 29.77
N THR A 185 -14.22 60.96 30.54
CA THR A 185 -13.98 60.74 31.98
C THR A 185 -15.24 61.02 32.81
N ILE A 186 -16.03 62.02 32.39
CA ILE A 186 -17.30 62.40 33.01
C ILE A 186 -18.38 61.35 32.74
N MET A 187 -18.39 60.71 31.56
CA MET A 187 -19.29 59.60 31.26
C MET A 187 -19.17 58.47 32.29
N GLN A 188 -17.94 58.08 32.63
CA GLN A 188 -17.71 56.98 33.57
C GLN A 188 -18.19 57.37 34.97
N ALA A 189 -17.99 58.62 35.38
CA ALA A 189 -18.54 59.16 36.62
C ALA A 189 -20.08 59.20 36.63
N VAL A 190 -20.72 59.66 35.55
CA VAL A 190 -22.20 59.72 35.43
C VAL A 190 -22.84 58.33 35.41
N LEU A 191 -22.22 57.35 34.73
CA LEU A 191 -22.73 55.97 34.69
C LEU A 191 -22.51 55.21 36.00
N SER A 192 -21.48 55.57 36.77
CA SER A 192 -21.12 54.89 38.03
C SER A 192 -21.72 55.54 39.28
N SER A 193 -22.20 56.79 39.19
CA SER A 193 -22.80 57.51 40.31
C SER A 193 -24.32 57.51 40.21
N THR A 194 -24.99 56.81 41.12
CA THR A 194 -26.42 56.96 41.37
C THR A 194 -26.70 58.34 41.96
N GLY A 195 -27.11 59.28 41.11
CA GLY A 195 -28.07 60.30 41.49
C GLY A 195 -27.57 61.69 41.90
N SER A 196 -26.28 62.04 41.79
CA SER A 196 -25.88 63.44 42.03
C SER A 196 -24.67 63.84 41.21
N SER A 197 -24.92 64.41 40.04
CA SER A 197 -23.97 65.36 39.46
C SER A 197 -24.74 66.46 38.76
N ASN A 198 -24.38 67.71 39.05
CA ASN A 198 -24.85 68.92 38.36
C ASN A 198 -24.31 68.97 36.91
N TYR A 199 -24.36 67.84 36.21
CA TYR A 199 -23.86 67.71 34.86
C TYR A 199 -24.86 68.35 33.90
N ARG A 200 -24.41 69.42 33.25
CA ARG A 200 -25.18 70.14 32.23
C ARG A 200 -24.69 69.65 30.86
N GLY A 201 -25.58 69.12 30.02
CA GLY A 201 -25.17 68.52 28.73
C GLY A 201 -24.52 69.53 27.77
N ARG A 202 -23.80 69.05 26.74
CA ARG A 202 -23.19 69.92 25.70
C ARG A 202 -24.23 70.82 25.03
N ALA A 203 -25.42 70.29 24.73
CA ALA A 203 -26.52 71.07 24.15
C ALA A 203 -26.95 72.23 25.06
N GLN A 204 -26.99 72.01 26.37
CA GLN A 204 -27.32 73.05 27.34
C GLN A 204 -26.19 74.06 27.53
N HIS A 205 -24.92 73.65 27.44
CA HIS A 205 -23.77 74.56 27.39
C HIS A 205 -23.81 75.44 26.14
N ILE A 206 -24.12 74.85 24.98
CA ILE A 206 -24.32 75.60 23.73
C ILE A 206 -25.44 76.62 23.91
N LEU A 207 -26.58 76.26 24.51
CA LEU A 207 -27.68 77.20 24.76
C LEU A 207 -27.28 78.35 25.69
N ILE A 208 -26.51 78.09 26.76
CA ILE A 208 -25.99 79.17 27.62
C ILE A 208 -25.06 80.08 26.83
N LEU A 209 -24.12 79.51 26.07
CA LEU A 209 -23.17 80.28 25.28
C LEU A 209 -23.89 81.10 24.21
N GLN A 210 -24.88 80.53 23.54
CA GLN A 210 -25.74 81.25 22.59
C GLN A 210 -26.48 82.39 23.28
N LYS A 211 -27.08 82.16 24.46
CA LYS A 211 -27.73 83.24 25.22
C LYS A 211 -26.73 84.34 25.58
N LYS A 212 -25.53 83.98 26.01
CA LYS A 212 -24.46 84.94 26.35
C LYS A 212 -23.94 85.68 25.12
N VAL A 213 -23.84 85.01 23.97
CA VAL A 213 -23.51 85.63 22.68
C VAL A 213 -24.61 86.60 22.28
N ASN A 214 -25.88 86.24 22.43
CA ASN A 214 -27.01 87.13 22.15
C ASN A 214 -26.99 88.34 23.09
N GLU A 215 -26.75 88.16 24.40
CA GLU A 215 -26.61 89.28 25.35
C GLU A 215 -25.42 90.19 25.00
N LEU A 216 -24.30 89.62 24.55
CA LEU A 216 -23.13 90.38 24.08
C LEU A 216 -23.41 91.09 22.76
N GLN A 217 -24.15 90.47 21.85
CA GLN A 217 -24.63 91.08 20.61
C GLN A 217 -25.63 92.20 20.90
N GLU A 218 -26.55 92.05 21.85
CA GLU A 218 -27.46 93.11 22.29
C GLU A 218 -26.69 94.27 22.91
N LYS A 219 -25.64 94.00 23.70
CA LYS A 219 -24.73 95.02 24.21
C LYS A 219 -23.96 95.71 23.08
N LEU A 220 -23.47 94.96 22.10
CA LEU A 220 -22.82 95.50 20.90
C LEU A 220 -23.79 96.35 20.07
N ASN A 221 -25.02 95.90 19.91
CA ASN A 221 -26.07 96.60 19.17
C ASN A 221 -26.55 97.84 19.92
N LYS A 222 -26.54 97.85 21.26
CA LYS A 222 -26.72 99.08 22.05
C LYS A 222 -25.58 100.08 21.84
N VAL A 223 -24.34 99.61 21.68
CA VAL A 223 -23.18 100.45 21.29
C VAL A 223 -23.30 100.90 19.82
N ARG A 224 -23.99 100.15 18.98
CA ARG A 224 -24.25 100.46 17.56
C ARG A 224 -25.57 101.22 17.32
N GLY A 225 -26.35 101.44 18.38
CA GLY A 225 -27.76 101.85 18.37
C GLY A 225 -28.03 103.33 18.18
N GLU A 226 -27.14 104.06 17.51
CA GLU A 226 -27.38 105.43 17.03
C GLU A 226 -27.85 105.48 15.56
N SER A 227 -28.16 104.34 14.92
CA SER A 227 -28.61 104.33 13.52
C SER A 227 -29.74 103.31 13.28
N ASN A 228 -30.98 103.78 13.41
CA ASN A 228 -32.22 102.99 13.35
C ASN A 228 -32.94 103.12 11.99
N ASP A 229 -32.32 102.69 10.89
CA ASP A 229 -33.01 102.63 9.57
C ASP A 229 -32.99 101.25 8.89
N SER A 230 -32.39 100.23 9.50
CA SER A 230 -32.05 98.96 8.79
C SER A 230 -33.15 97.88 8.81
N ILE A 231 -34.19 98.02 9.63
CA ILE A 231 -35.08 96.91 10.04
C ILE A 231 -35.93 96.35 8.88
N LYS A 232 -36.15 97.12 7.80
CA LYS A 232 -36.88 96.65 6.61
C LYS A 232 -36.00 95.95 5.57
N GLN A 233 -34.69 96.25 5.53
CA GLN A 233 -33.74 95.63 4.62
C GLN A 233 -33.28 94.24 5.13
N ASP A 234 -33.29 94.04 6.45
CA ASP A 234 -32.88 92.79 7.10
C ASP A 234 -33.85 91.61 6.87
N ALA A 235 -35.15 91.87 6.71
CA ALA A 235 -36.14 90.82 6.45
C ALA A 235 -36.03 90.26 5.01
N GLU A 236 -35.70 91.13 4.04
CA GLU A 236 -35.50 90.72 2.65
C GLU A 236 -34.14 90.04 2.46
N ASN A 237 -33.10 90.54 3.12
CA ASN A 237 -31.79 89.87 3.21
C ASN A 237 -31.88 88.52 3.93
N SER A 238 -32.69 88.39 4.98
CA SER A 238 -32.89 87.12 5.70
C SER A 238 -33.50 86.05 4.79
N ASN A 239 -34.48 86.39 3.95
CA ASN A 239 -35.08 85.45 3.02
C ASN A 239 -34.11 85.01 1.89
N VAL A 240 -33.21 85.90 1.44
CA VAL A 240 -32.15 85.55 0.49
C VAL A 240 -31.13 84.60 1.13
N ILE A 241 -30.71 84.89 2.36
CA ILE A 241 -29.79 84.03 3.13
C ILE A 241 -30.43 82.64 3.38
N ILE A 242 -31.72 82.56 3.68
CA ILE A 242 -32.43 81.28 3.85
C ILE A 242 -32.40 80.47 2.55
N ARG A 243 -32.66 81.09 1.38
CA ARG A 243 -32.58 80.38 0.09
C ARG A 243 -31.16 79.91 -0.24
N GLU A 244 -30.15 80.72 0.08
CA GLU A 244 -28.74 80.33 -0.12
C GLU A 244 -28.35 79.19 0.82
N LEU A 245 -28.77 79.22 2.08
CA LEU A 245 -28.55 78.13 3.03
C LEU A 245 -29.29 76.85 2.63
N GLU A 246 -30.51 76.95 2.11
CA GLU A 246 -31.24 75.79 1.58
C GLU A 246 -30.57 75.21 0.34
N LYS A 247 -30.08 76.07 -0.56
CA LYS A 247 -29.32 75.64 -1.74
C LYS A 247 -28.00 74.97 -1.34
N ALA A 248 -27.24 75.58 -0.43
CA ALA A 248 -26.01 75.00 0.09
C ALA A 248 -26.27 73.67 0.82
N ARG A 249 -27.37 73.58 1.58
CA ARG A 249 -27.76 72.34 2.26
C ARG A 249 -28.13 71.25 1.25
N LYS A 250 -28.85 71.57 0.17
CA LYS A 250 -29.13 70.64 -0.93
C LYS A 250 -27.85 70.19 -1.63
N GLU A 251 -26.94 71.10 -1.96
CA GLU A 251 -25.67 70.76 -2.60
C GLU A 251 -24.78 69.87 -1.72
N ILE A 252 -24.75 70.10 -0.40
CA ILE A 252 -24.05 69.24 0.56
C ILE A 252 -24.69 67.85 0.61
N THR A 253 -26.02 67.76 0.68
CA THR A 253 -26.70 66.46 0.70
C THR A 253 -26.51 65.70 -0.60
N ASP A 254 -26.60 66.37 -1.74
CA ASP A 254 -26.44 65.76 -3.07
C ASP A 254 -24.99 65.28 -3.28
N LYS A 255 -24.01 66.04 -2.81
CA LYS A 255 -22.61 65.63 -2.83
C LYS A 255 -22.36 64.42 -1.93
N ALA A 256 -22.89 64.43 -0.70
CA ALA A 256 -22.79 63.27 0.20
C ALA A 256 -23.49 62.03 -0.36
N LEU A 257 -24.63 62.19 -1.04
CA LEU A 257 -25.37 61.11 -1.69
C LEU A 257 -24.56 60.56 -2.88
N LYS A 258 -23.92 61.42 -3.67
CA LYS A 258 -23.03 61.00 -4.76
C LYS A 258 -21.79 60.25 -4.26
N ASP A 259 -21.17 60.74 -3.18
CA ASP A 259 -19.99 60.11 -2.58
C ASP A 259 -20.33 58.74 -1.97
N THR A 260 -21.46 58.64 -1.26
CA THR A 260 -21.96 57.35 -0.73
C THR A 260 -22.34 56.39 -1.85
N GLN A 261 -22.99 56.85 -2.92
CA GLN A 261 -23.31 56.03 -4.09
C GLN A 261 -22.05 55.50 -4.78
N SER A 262 -21.00 56.33 -4.91
CA SER A 262 -19.71 55.89 -5.45
C SER A 262 -19.09 54.81 -4.55
N LYS A 263 -19.15 54.97 -3.23
CA LYS A 263 -18.62 53.98 -2.28
C LYS A 263 -19.37 52.65 -2.32
N VAL A 264 -20.69 52.70 -2.44
CA VAL A 264 -21.53 51.50 -2.61
C VAL A 264 -21.15 50.76 -3.90
N ASN A 265 -20.92 51.49 -5.01
CA ASN A 265 -20.51 50.89 -6.27
C ASN A 265 -19.12 50.22 -6.18
N GLU A 266 -18.15 50.86 -5.52
CA GLU A 266 -16.83 50.27 -5.26
C GLU A 266 -16.90 49.00 -4.41
N LEU A 267 -17.65 49.05 -3.31
CA LEU A 267 -17.84 47.90 -2.42
C LEU A 267 -18.55 46.75 -3.15
N THR A 268 -19.54 47.06 -3.99
CA THR A 268 -20.23 46.05 -4.81
C THR A 268 -19.28 45.36 -5.78
N LYS A 269 -18.38 46.12 -6.44
CA LYS A 269 -17.33 45.54 -7.29
C LYS A 269 -16.38 44.65 -6.50
N SER A 270 -15.94 45.11 -5.32
CA SER A 270 -15.05 44.33 -4.44
C SER A 270 -15.70 43.02 -3.98
N VAL A 271 -16.97 43.06 -3.57
CA VAL A 271 -17.75 41.87 -3.19
C VAL A 271 -17.87 40.90 -4.36
N ASN A 272 -18.10 41.38 -5.58
CA ASN A 272 -18.17 40.53 -6.77
C ASN A 272 -16.82 39.85 -7.08
N VAL A 273 -15.70 40.57 -6.93
CA VAL A 273 -14.36 39.98 -7.09
C VAL A 273 -14.10 38.90 -6.05
N LEU A 274 -14.41 39.16 -4.77
CA LEU A 274 -14.24 38.18 -3.71
C LEU A 274 -15.14 36.96 -3.90
N LYS A 275 -16.39 37.16 -4.34
CA LYS A 275 -17.32 36.09 -4.67
C LYS A 275 -16.80 35.19 -5.80
N ASN A 276 -16.25 35.79 -6.86
CA ASN A 276 -15.67 35.04 -7.98
C ASN A 276 -14.42 34.28 -7.55
N ARG A 277 -13.56 34.89 -6.74
CA ARG A 277 -12.40 34.20 -6.15
C ARG A 277 -12.83 33.01 -5.30
N ASN A 278 -13.87 33.17 -4.48
CA ASN A 278 -14.35 32.10 -3.63
C ASN A 278 -14.89 30.92 -4.45
N LYS A 279 -15.66 31.20 -5.51
CA LYS A 279 -16.11 30.17 -6.47
C LYS A 279 -14.94 29.43 -7.13
N ALA A 280 -13.90 30.16 -7.55
CA ALA A 280 -12.70 29.54 -8.14
C ALA A 280 -11.98 28.61 -7.14
N LEU A 281 -11.85 29.05 -5.88
CA LEU A 281 -11.26 28.24 -4.81
C LEU A 281 -12.12 27.01 -4.47
N GLU A 282 -13.45 27.12 -4.50
CA GLU A 282 -14.36 25.99 -4.31
C GLU A 282 -14.17 24.91 -5.39
N VAL A 283 -13.98 25.32 -6.65
CA VAL A 283 -13.66 24.40 -7.76
C VAL A 283 -12.31 23.74 -7.55
N GLU A 284 -11.27 24.50 -7.17
CA GLU A 284 -9.93 23.97 -6.90
C GLU A 284 -9.95 22.93 -5.76
N ILE A 285 -10.65 23.23 -4.66
CA ILE A 285 -10.85 22.28 -3.55
C ILE A 285 -11.54 21.00 -4.03
N SER A 286 -12.53 21.12 -4.92
CA SER A 286 -13.26 19.98 -5.47
C SER A 286 -12.35 19.10 -6.34
N VAL A 287 -11.50 19.71 -7.18
CA VAL A 287 -10.49 19.00 -7.98
C VAL A 287 -9.47 18.28 -7.09
N LEU A 288 -8.96 18.96 -6.06
CA LEU A 288 -8.00 18.38 -5.11
C LEU A 288 -8.61 17.19 -4.34
N ARG A 289 -9.88 17.27 -3.95
CA ARG A 289 -10.59 16.14 -3.34
C ARG A 289 -10.65 14.91 -4.25
N ILE A 290 -10.96 15.11 -5.54
CA ILE A 290 -10.98 14.03 -6.52
C ILE A 290 -9.58 13.41 -6.70
N GLN A 291 -8.54 14.24 -6.75
CA GLN A 291 -7.15 13.76 -6.84
C GLN A 291 -6.75 12.93 -5.62
N ILE A 292 -7.08 13.38 -4.40
CA ILE A 292 -6.84 12.63 -3.16
C ILE A 292 -7.58 11.29 -3.19
N GLN A 293 -8.85 11.28 -3.60
CA GLN A 293 -9.63 10.05 -3.72
C GLN A 293 -8.98 9.06 -4.71
N LYS A 294 -8.48 9.55 -5.84
CA LYS A 294 -7.77 8.72 -6.83
C LYS A 294 -6.48 8.12 -6.27
N LEU A 295 -5.71 8.91 -5.52
CA LEU A 295 -4.48 8.44 -4.87
C LEU A 295 -4.78 7.40 -3.78
N MET A 296 -5.86 7.57 -3.02
CA MET A 296 -6.32 6.59 -2.04
C MET A 296 -6.70 5.26 -2.71
N SER A 297 -7.53 5.28 -3.76
CA SER A 297 -7.89 4.06 -4.48
C SER A 297 -6.67 3.37 -5.09
N LYS A 298 -5.68 4.14 -5.57
CA LYS A 298 -4.41 3.57 -6.02
C LYS A 298 -3.65 2.90 -4.87
N ALA A 299 -3.54 3.56 -3.73
CA ALA A 299 -2.86 3.01 -2.55
C ALA A 299 -3.52 1.72 -2.03
N GLU A 300 -4.85 1.61 -2.11
CA GLU A 300 -5.58 0.39 -1.79
C GLU A 300 -5.24 -0.76 -2.75
N VAL A 301 -5.20 -0.48 -4.05
CA VAL A 301 -4.81 -1.46 -5.09
C VAL A 301 -3.35 -1.92 -4.89
N ASP A 302 -2.44 -0.97 -4.66
CA ASP A 302 -1.02 -1.27 -4.41
C ASP A 302 -0.87 -2.11 -3.14
N SER A 303 -1.59 -1.78 -2.07
CA SER A 303 -1.58 -2.56 -0.81
C SER A 303 -2.11 -3.99 -1.01
N GLY A 304 -3.20 -4.15 -1.78
CA GLY A 304 -3.74 -5.46 -2.12
C GLY A 304 -2.76 -6.30 -2.94
N THR A 305 -2.04 -5.67 -3.88
CA THR A 305 -1.00 -6.33 -4.69
C THR A 305 0.18 -6.76 -3.83
N ILE A 306 0.64 -5.92 -2.91
CA ILE A 306 1.72 -6.25 -1.96
C ILE A 306 1.32 -7.46 -1.11
N GLU A 307 0.08 -7.50 -0.61
CA GLU A 307 -0.39 -8.62 0.20
C GLU A 307 -0.48 -9.92 -0.61
N GLN A 308 -0.95 -9.86 -1.86
CA GLN A 308 -0.96 -11.02 -2.76
C GLN A 308 0.45 -11.56 -3.02
N LEU A 309 1.41 -10.68 -3.33
CA LEU A 309 2.81 -11.07 -3.54
C LEU A 309 3.43 -11.66 -2.29
N LYS A 310 3.09 -11.13 -1.11
CA LYS A 310 3.55 -11.66 0.18
C LYS A 310 3.01 -13.07 0.42
N ILE A 311 1.73 -13.30 0.15
CA ILE A 311 1.11 -14.63 0.23
C ILE A 311 1.78 -15.61 -0.75
N GLU A 312 2.03 -15.19 -1.99
CA GLU A 312 2.68 -16.03 -3.00
C GLU A 312 4.11 -16.40 -2.62
N SER A 313 4.88 -15.45 -2.08
CA SER A 313 6.24 -15.69 -1.56
C SER A 313 6.25 -16.69 -0.40
N VAL A 314 5.31 -16.55 0.55
CA VAL A 314 5.15 -17.49 1.66
C VAL A 314 4.73 -18.88 1.14
N ASN A 315 3.84 -18.94 0.16
CA ASN A 315 3.43 -20.21 -0.45
C ASN A 315 4.58 -20.88 -1.21
N ASN A 316 5.39 -20.12 -1.95
CA ASN A 316 6.55 -20.66 -2.67
C ASN A 316 7.61 -21.19 -1.70
N THR A 317 7.90 -20.47 -0.62
CA THR A 317 8.81 -20.94 0.43
C THR A 317 8.26 -22.17 1.16
N ASN A 318 6.96 -22.22 1.44
CA ASN A 318 6.33 -23.38 2.06
C ASN A 318 6.26 -24.59 1.11
N GLN A 319 6.03 -24.40 -0.18
CA GLN A 319 6.12 -25.45 -1.19
C GLN A 319 7.54 -26.01 -1.30
N LEU A 320 8.57 -25.16 -1.19
CA LEU A 320 9.95 -25.63 -1.10
C LEU A 320 10.19 -26.47 0.16
N LYS A 321 9.60 -26.09 1.31
CA LYS A 321 9.71 -26.84 2.58
C LYS A 321 8.91 -28.15 2.61
N THR A 322 7.82 -28.27 1.87
CA THR A 322 6.91 -29.43 1.91
C THR A 322 7.19 -30.49 0.84
N LYS A 323 8.27 -30.37 0.07
CA LYS A 323 8.55 -31.27 -1.05
C LYS A 323 8.97 -32.67 -0.60
N GLY A 324 8.00 -33.59 -0.63
CA GLY A 324 8.25 -35.02 -0.76
C GLY A 324 9.13 -35.38 -1.98
N SER A 325 9.33 -34.47 -2.94
CA SER A 325 10.31 -34.63 -4.02
C SER A 325 11.76 -34.38 -3.58
N LEU A 326 12.02 -33.48 -2.63
CA LEU A 326 13.35 -33.28 -2.05
C LEU A 326 13.74 -34.49 -1.21
N LEU A 327 12.83 -35.00 -0.37
CA LEU A 327 13.07 -36.24 0.39
C LEU A 327 13.27 -37.46 -0.53
N LYS A 328 12.59 -37.54 -1.68
CA LYS A 328 12.81 -38.61 -2.67
C LYS A 328 14.18 -38.47 -3.34
N LEU A 329 14.57 -37.25 -3.69
CA LEU A 329 15.89 -36.98 -4.28
C LEU A 329 17.01 -37.26 -3.28
N GLU A 330 16.86 -36.83 -2.03
CA GLU A 330 17.79 -37.07 -0.93
C GLU A 330 17.95 -38.58 -0.65
N LYS A 331 16.85 -39.33 -0.58
CA LYS A 331 16.89 -40.81 -0.48
C LYS A 331 17.60 -41.44 -1.67
N SER A 332 17.40 -40.91 -2.89
CA SER A 332 18.09 -41.40 -4.08
C SER A 332 19.59 -41.11 -4.05
N ILE A 333 20.00 -39.94 -3.56
CA ILE A 333 21.40 -39.56 -3.39
C ILE A 333 22.08 -40.49 -2.38
N VAL A 334 21.48 -40.72 -1.22
CA VAL A 334 22.02 -41.64 -0.20
C VAL A 334 22.17 -43.06 -0.74
N LEU A 335 21.21 -43.55 -1.52
CA LEU A 335 21.28 -44.88 -2.15
C LEU A 335 22.42 -44.96 -3.16
N LEU A 336 22.60 -43.93 -4.00
CA LEU A 336 23.69 -43.88 -4.97
C LEU A 336 25.05 -43.80 -4.28
N GLN A 337 25.16 -43.06 -3.19
CA GLN A 337 26.38 -42.95 -2.40
C GLN A 337 26.77 -44.28 -1.76
N SER A 338 25.81 -45.00 -1.16
CA SER A 338 26.05 -46.36 -0.66
C SER A 338 26.51 -47.34 -1.74
N LYS A 339 26.02 -47.21 -2.98
CA LYS A 339 26.49 -48.03 -4.10
C LYS A 339 27.91 -47.66 -4.53
N ALA A 340 28.23 -46.37 -4.54
CA ALA A 340 29.58 -45.88 -4.84
C ALA A 340 30.59 -46.41 -3.80
N ASP A 341 30.26 -46.35 -2.51
CA ASP A 341 31.13 -46.85 -1.43
C ASP A 341 31.40 -48.35 -1.56
N LYS A 342 30.37 -49.14 -1.90
CA LYS A 342 30.52 -50.59 -2.17
C LYS A 342 31.41 -50.86 -3.38
N ALA A 343 31.24 -50.08 -4.46
CA ALA A 343 32.09 -50.20 -5.63
C ALA A 343 33.54 -49.84 -5.28
N GLN A 344 33.77 -48.80 -4.48
CA GLN A 344 35.09 -48.41 -4.01
C GLN A 344 35.73 -49.51 -3.16
N GLN A 345 34.97 -50.12 -2.24
CA GLN A 345 35.46 -51.24 -1.42
C GLN A 345 35.90 -52.43 -2.28
N ILE A 346 35.16 -52.75 -3.35
CA ILE A 346 35.53 -53.81 -4.29
C ILE A 346 36.81 -53.43 -5.05
N ILE A 347 36.94 -52.19 -5.51
CA ILE A 347 38.15 -51.70 -6.17
C ILE A 347 39.36 -51.80 -5.22
N ASP A 348 39.21 -51.41 -3.97
CA ASP A 348 40.30 -51.47 -2.98
C ASP A 348 40.72 -52.93 -2.70
N GLN A 349 39.75 -53.85 -2.57
CA GLN A 349 40.02 -55.29 -2.43
C GLN A 349 40.75 -55.86 -3.64
N GLN A 350 40.30 -55.53 -4.86
CA GLN A 350 40.94 -55.96 -6.09
C GLN A 350 42.36 -55.37 -6.22
N THR A 351 42.54 -54.11 -5.83
CA THR A 351 43.84 -53.44 -5.85
C THR A 351 44.81 -54.08 -4.86
N ALA A 352 44.34 -54.44 -3.66
CA ALA A 352 45.16 -55.14 -2.67
C ALA A 352 45.55 -56.55 -3.17
N TYR A 353 44.61 -57.28 -3.76
CA TYR A 353 44.88 -58.57 -4.37
C TYR A 353 45.89 -58.48 -5.52
N LEU A 354 45.76 -57.49 -6.40
CA LEU A 354 46.73 -57.23 -7.48
C LEU A 354 48.11 -56.92 -6.92
N LYS A 355 48.22 -56.07 -5.89
CA LYS A 355 49.51 -55.79 -5.22
C LYS A 355 50.15 -57.05 -4.64
N GLU A 356 49.35 -57.93 -4.01
CA GLU A 356 49.86 -59.21 -3.51
C GLU A 356 50.38 -60.10 -4.64
N LYS A 357 49.66 -60.14 -5.77
CA LYS A 357 50.11 -60.86 -6.97
C LYS A 357 51.36 -60.26 -7.57
N ASP A 358 51.47 -58.93 -7.66
CA ASP A 358 52.66 -58.25 -8.18
C ASP A 358 53.89 -58.53 -7.30
N ILE A 359 53.75 -58.52 -5.97
CA ILE A 359 54.82 -58.92 -5.04
C ILE A 359 55.21 -60.39 -5.28
N LYS A 360 54.22 -61.28 -5.48
CA LYS A 360 54.48 -62.69 -5.75
C LYS A 360 55.14 -62.90 -7.10
N ILE A 361 54.74 -62.14 -8.12
CA ILE A 361 55.36 -62.12 -9.45
C ILE A 361 56.81 -61.65 -9.30
N ALA A 362 57.07 -60.50 -8.66
CA ALA A 362 58.43 -60.00 -8.43
C ALA A 362 59.32 -61.00 -7.69
N HIS A 363 58.77 -61.71 -6.69
CA HIS A 363 59.49 -62.78 -5.98
C HIS A 363 59.81 -63.98 -6.89
N LEU A 364 58.84 -64.40 -7.71
CA LEU A 364 59.04 -65.48 -8.67
C LEU A 364 59.99 -65.07 -9.80
N GLU A 365 59.95 -63.82 -10.25
CA GLU A 365 60.87 -63.25 -11.24
C GLU A 365 62.29 -63.15 -10.69
N SER A 366 62.48 -62.75 -9.42
CA SER A 366 63.79 -62.81 -8.74
C SER A 366 64.30 -64.24 -8.69
N LYS A 367 63.45 -65.19 -8.25
CA LYS A 367 63.81 -66.63 -8.24
C LYS A 367 64.11 -67.15 -9.65
N LEU A 368 63.37 -66.73 -10.66
CA LEU A 368 63.64 -67.09 -12.05
C LEU A 368 64.93 -66.47 -12.56
N LYS A 369 65.32 -65.27 -12.10
CA LYS A 369 66.60 -64.65 -12.43
C LYS A 369 67.76 -65.37 -11.75
N ASP A 370 67.58 -65.76 -10.49
CA ASP A 370 68.53 -66.59 -9.72
C ASP A 370 68.65 -68.01 -10.32
N CYS A 371 67.56 -68.54 -10.89
CA CYS A 371 67.56 -69.80 -11.63
C CYS A 371 68.06 -69.65 -13.08
N ASN A 372 67.87 -68.52 -13.77
CA ASN A 372 68.29 -68.30 -15.17
C ASN A 372 69.79 -68.01 -15.33
N GLU A 373 70.58 -67.92 -14.25
CA GLU A 373 72.03 -68.12 -14.37
C GLU A 373 72.39 -69.61 -14.63
N ASN A 374 71.43 -70.53 -14.53
CA ASN A 374 71.58 -71.93 -14.93
C ASN A 374 70.35 -72.41 -15.74
N GLU A 375 70.57 -72.68 -17.02
CA GLU A 375 69.65 -73.29 -18.01
C GLU A 375 68.83 -72.35 -18.89
N ILE A 376 69.42 -72.17 -20.07
CA ILE A 376 68.77 -71.88 -21.35
C ILE A 376 67.77 -73.02 -21.68
N ILE A 377 66.69 -72.66 -22.39
CA ILE A 377 65.97 -73.44 -23.46
C ILE A 377 64.44 -73.57 -23.22
N SER A 378 63.71 -72.68 -23.91
CA SER A 378 62.70 -73.01 -24.93
C SER A 378 61.25 -73.38 -24.59
N ASN A 379 60.39 -72.74 -25.40
CA ASN A 379 59.23 -73.27 -26.13
C ASN A 379 57.80 -73.08 -25.60
N HIS A 380 56.97 -72.75 -26.61
CA HIS A 380 55.53 -72.96 -26.81
C HIS A 380 54.54 -71.97 -26.18
N GLN A 381 53.40 -71.62 -26.79
CA GLN A 381 52.81 -71.66 -28.14
C GLN A 381 51.35 -71.17 -27.92
N MET A 382 50.94 -70.20 -28.73
CA MET A 382 49.57 -69.88 -29.22
C MET A 382 48.35 -70.12 -28.32
N CYS A 383 47.56 -69.04 -28.15
CA CYS A 383 46.11 -69.16 -27.93
C CYS A 383 45.37 -68.32 -28.98
N LYS A 384 44.56 -69.01 -29.79
CA LYS A 384 43.66 -68.43 -30.80
C LYS A 384 42.50 -67.75 -30.08
N ILE A 385 42.22 -66.49 -30.42
CA ILE A 385 41.02 -65.76 -29.99
C ILE A 385 40.11 -65.66 -31.22
N ASP A 386 38.90 -66.22 -31.11
CA ASP A 386 37.83 -66.06 -32.08
C ASP A 386 37.35 -64.61 -32.10
N PHE A 387 37.60 -63.92 -33.21
CA PHE A 387 36.95 -62.65 -33.53
C PHE A 387 35.59 -62.95 -34.18
N SER A 388 34.54 -62.96 -33.35
CA SER A 388 33.20 -62.66 -33.87
C SER A 388 33.12 -61.17 -34.15
N ASP A 389 32.76 -60.82 -35.39
CA ASP A 389 32.78 -59.48 -35.97
C ASP A 389 32.09 -58.42 -35.06
N PRO A 390 32.85 -57.52 -34.40
CA PRO A 390 32.29 -56.52 -33.47
C PRO A 390 31.42 -55.48 -34.18
N THR A 391 31.50 -55.40 -35.50
CA THR A 391 30.89 -54.34 -36.31
C THR A 391 29.36 -54.48 -36.36
N GLU A 392 28.82 -55.70 -36.41
CA GLU A 392 27.37 -55.92 -36.50
C GLU A 392 26.64 -55.62 -35.17
N SER A 393 27.27 -55.94 -34.04
CA SER A 393 26.76 -55.63 -32.70
C SER A 393 26.73 -54.12 -32.43
N ILE A 394 27.77 -53.40 -32.89
CA ILE A 394 27.86 -51.95 -32.77
C ILE A 394 26.80 -51.27 -33.66
N ILE A 395 26.64 -51.71 -34.91
CA ILE A 395 25.62 -51.17 -35.83
C ILE A 395 24.21 -51.38 -35.27
N LYS A 396 23.92 -52.56 -34.70
CA LYS A 396 22.61 -52.84 -34.10
C LYS A 396 22.33 -51.99 -32.86
N LYS A 397 23.35 -51.71 -32.04
CA LYS A 397 23.25 -50.78 -30.90
C LYS A 397 23.05 -49.34 -31.37
N PHE A 398 23.73 -48.92 -32.43
CA PHE A 398 23.61 -47.56 -32.98
C PHE A 398 22.21 -47.30 -33.56
N LYS A 399 21.68 -48.23 -34.37
CA LYS A 399 20.31 -48.16 -34.89
C LYS A 399 19.26 -48.16 -33.77
N LYS A 400 19.49 -48.92 -32.70
CA LYS A 400 18.60 -48.92 -31.52
C LYS A 400 18.62 -47.58 -30.80
N LEU A 401 19.78 -46.93 -30.69
CA LEU A 401 19.94 -45.63 -30.05
C LEU A 401 19.30 -44.52 -30.87
N GLU A 402 19.49 -44.51 -32.18
CA GLU A 402 18.85 -43.56 -33.11
C GLU A 402 17.32 -43.69 -33.08
N ASN A 403 16.79 -44.92 -33.10
CA ASN A 403 15.36 -45.16 -32.94
C ASN A 403 14.83 -44.68 -31.58
N GLN A 404 15.61 -44.83 -30.50
CA GLN A 404 15.21 -44.33 -29.19
C GLN A 404 15.17 -42.80 -29.15
N GLN A 405 16.16 -42.12 -29.72
CA GLN A 405 16.20 -40.66 -29.81
C GLN A 405 15.02 -40.12 -30.64
N LEU A 406 14.65 -40.82 -31.71
CA LEU A 406 13.49 -40.44 -32.54
C LEU A 406 12.17 -40.57 -31.76
N ILE A 407 12.02 -41.64 -30.96
CA ILE A 407 10.85 -41.84 -30.09
C ILE A 407 10.78 -40.75 -29.02
N ASP A 408 11.91 -40.41 -28.38
CA ASP A 408 11.95 -39.37 -27.36
C ASP A 408 11.59 -37.99 -27.94
N LEU A 409 12.07 -37.68 -29.15
CA LEU A 409 11.71 -36.47 -29.87
C LEU A 409 10.21 -36.43 -30.21
N LEU A 410 9.65 -37.55 -30.66
CA LEU A 410 8.22 -37.67 -30.96
C LEU A 410 7.36 -37.49 -29.69
N CYS A 411 7.77 -38.08 -28.57
CA CYS A 411 7.12 -37.92 -27.27
C CYS A 411 7.16 -36.47 -26.78
N ASN A 412 8.29 -35.78 -26.95
CA ASN A 412 8.42 -34.36 -26.61
C ASN A 412 7.53 -33.49 -27.49
N ALA A 413 7.52 -33.72 -28.80
CA ALA A 413 6.66 -33.00 -29.74
C ALA A 413 5.17 -33.23 -29.42
N HIS A 414 4.77 -34.48 -29.14
CA HIS A 414 3.39 -34.81 -28.76
C HIS A 414 2.98 -34.12 -27.45
N THR A 415 3.86 -34.11 -26.45
CA THR A 415 3.62 -33.42 -25.17
C THR A 415 3.42 -31.93 -25.37
N GLU A 416 4.24 -31.30 -26.22
CA GLU A 416 4.12 -29.87 -26.52
C GLU A 416 2.85 -29.54 -27.30
N ILE A 417 2.48 -30.38 -28.29
CA ILE A 417 1.20 -30.26 -28.99
C ILE A 417 0.03 -30.36 -28.02
N CYS A 418 0.04 -31.31 -27.08
CA CYS A 418 -1.00 -31.45 -26.07
C CYS A 418 -1.14 -30.21 -25.16
N LYS A 419 -0.02 -29.58 -24.78
CA LYS A 419 -0.05 -28.30 -24.04
C LYS A 419 -0.69 -27.19 -24.88
N GLN A 420 -0.29 -27.06 -26.15
CA GLN A 420 -0.84 -26.06 -27.07
C GLN A 420 -2.35 -26.25 -27.27
N VAL A 421 -2.81 -27.49 -27.46
CA VAL A 421 -4.24 -27.82 -27.57
C VAL A 421 -5.00 -27.41 -26.31
N LYS A 422 -4.43 -27.65 -25.12
CA LYS A 422 -5.05 -27.24 -23.84
C LYS A 422 -5.16 -25.73 -23.73
N ILE A 423 -4.10 -25.00 -24.06
CA ILE A 423 -4.09 -23.52 -24.06
C ILE A 423 -5.18 -22.99 -25.00
N VAL A 424 -5.26 -23.50 -26.23
CA VAL A 424 -6.29 -23.10 -27.21
C VAL A 424 -7.70 -23.42 -26.69
N GLY A 425 -7.89 -24.56 -26.02
CA GLY A 425 -9.16 -24.91 -25.37
C GLY A 425 -9.58 -23.90 -24.29
N ASP A 426 -8.65 -23.53 -23.41
CA ASP A 426 -8.89 -22.54 -22.35
C ASP A 426 -9.21 -21.15 -22.93
N PHE A 427 -8.47 -20.72 -23.97
CA PHE A 427 -8.76 -19.47 -24.68
C PHE A 427 -10.14 -19.48 -25.35
N ARG A 428 -10.51 -20.59 -26.00
CA ARG A 428 -11.83 -20.75 -26.62
C ARG A 428 -12.96 -20.69 -25.58
N GLY A 429 -12.77 -21.29 -24.41
CA GLY A 429 -13.71 -21.22 -23.30
C GLY A 429 -13.90 -19.79 -22.78
N LYS A 430 -12.80 -19.08 -22.54
CA LYS A 430 -12.82 -17.66 -22.13
C LYS A 430 -13.52 -16.78 -23.18
N PHE A 431 -13.19 -16.97 -24.47
CA PHE A 431 -13.82 -16.24 -25.56
C PHE A 431 -15.33 -16.47 -25.63
N PHE A 432 -15.78 -17.72 -25.43
CA PHE A 432 -17.22 -18.04 -25.41
C PHE A 432 -17.96 -17.38 -24.25
N MET A 433 -17.36 -17.36 -23.05
CA MET A 433 -17.92 -16.67 -21.89
C MET A 433 -18.00 -15.15 -22.12
N GLU A 434 -16.97 -14.55 -22.69
CA GLU A 434 -16.95 -13.12 -23.02
C GLU A 434 -18.00 -12.76 -24.06
N LYS A 435 -18.14 -13.59 -25.11
CA LYS A 435 -19.20 -13.47 -26.12
C LYS A 435 -20.60 -13.53 -25.51
N GLN A 436 -20.83 -14.42 -24.54
CA GLN A 436 -22.12 -14.52 -23.86
C GLN A 436 -22.42 -13.29 -22.98
N LYS A 437 -21.41 -12.71 -22.32
CA LYS A 437 -21.57 -11.44 -21.59
C LYS A 437 -21.92 -10.29 -22.53
N LEU A 438 -21.27 -10.22 -23.68
CA LEU A 438 -21.48 -9.18 -24.70
C LEU A 438 -22.92 -9.25 -25.24
N GLN A 439 -23.42 -10.45 -25.56
CA GLN A 439 -24.81 -10.64 -25.98
C GLN A 439 -25.83 -10.22 -24.89
N LYS A 440 -25.52 -10.45 -23.61
CA LYS A 440 -26.36 -9.97 -22.49
C LYS A 440 -26.35 -8.44 -22.38
N LEU A 441 -25.21 -7.79 -22.61
CA LEU A 441 -25.09 -6.34 -22.63
C LEU A 441 -25.83 -5.73 -23.81
N GLU A 442 -25.66 -6.28 -25.02
CA GLU A 442 -26.41 -5.87 -26.22
C GLU A 442 -27.92 -5.97 -26.00
N SER A 443 -28.38 -7.06 -25.36
CA SER A 443 -29.80 -7.24 -25.03
C SER A 443 -30.30 -6.18 -24.04
N LYS A 444 -29.49 -5.80 -23.05
CA LYS A 444 -29.81 -4.72 -22.11
C LYS A 444 -29.85 -3.35 -22.81
N ILE A 445 -28.86 -3.05 -23.63
CA ILE A 445 -28.77 -1.79 -24.39
C ILE A 445 -29.98 -1.67 -25.33
N LYS A 446 -30.37 -2.75 -26.00
CA LYS A 446 -31.56 -2.78 -26.87
C LYS A 446 -32.85 -2.50 -26.08
N LEU A 447 -32.94 -2.95 -24.83
CA LEU A 447 -34.08 -2.66 -23.94
C LEU A 447 -34.16 -1.17 -23.58
N TYR A 448 -33.02 -0.55 -23.25
CA TYR A 448 -32.95 0.88 -22.96
C TYR A 448 -33.15 1.76 -24.20
N GLY A 449 -32.63 1.33 -25.35
CA GLY A 449 -32.78 2.05 -26.62
C GLY A 449 -34.19 2.01 -27.22
N SER A 450 -35.03 1.04 -26.82
CA SER A 450 -36.41 0.91 -27.31
C SER A 450 -37.43 1.70 -26.47
N SER A 451 -36.99 2.44 -25.44
CA SER A 451 -37.90 3.14 -24.51
C SER A 451 -38.19 4.61 -24.87
N THR A 452 -37.78 5.07 -26.06
CA THR A 452 -37.97 6.46 -26.53
C THR A 452 -38.99 6.59 -27.66
N SER A 453 -40.17 5.98 -27.54
CA SER A 453 -41.34 6.47 -28.29
C SER A 453 -42.67 5.97 -27.71
N SER A 454 -43.59 6.93 -27.51
CA SER A 454 -45.06 6.76 -27.47
C SER A 454 -45.77 6.54 -26.12
N LYS A 455 -46.33 7.66 -25.61
CA LYS A 455 -47.70 7.92 -25.11
C LYS A 455 -48.45 6.94 -24.17
N GLN A 456 -48.71 7.48 -22.96
CA GLN A 456 -49.96 7.55 -22.16
C GLN A 456 -50.61 6.32 -21.45
N LYS A 457 -50.56 6.41 -20.09
CA LYS A 457 -51.56 6.12 -19.01
C LYS A 457 -51.93 4.67 -18.61
N PRO A 458 -52.42 4.44 -17.36
CA PRO A 458 -51.91 4.85 -16.04
C PRO A 458 -51.86 3.65 -15.04
N ASN A 459 -51.52 3.96 -13.78
CA ASN A 459 -51.53 3.10 -12.57
C ASN A 459 -50.23 2.35 -12.25
N ASN A 460 -49.35 3.02 -11.50
CA ASN A 460 -49.09 2.64 -10.11
C ASN A 460 -48.21 3.72 -9.43
N ILE A 461 -48.62 4.09 -8.21
CA ILE A 461 -47.96 5.06 -7.33
C ILE A 461 -46.61 4.48 -6.86
N PRO A 462 -45.53 5.27 -6.89
CA PRO A 462 -44.90 5.62 -5.63
C PRO A 462 -44.50 7.10 -5.53
N TYR A 463 -44.84 7.65 -4.38
CA TYR A 463 -44.42 8.90 -3.74
C TYR A 463 -43.28 9.69 -4.40
N ARG A 464 -43.67 10.80 -5.03
CA ARG A 464 -42.81 11.96 -5.34
C ARG A 464 -42.75 12.86 -4.10
N LEU A 465 -41.57 13.08 -3.53
CA LEU A 465 -41.28 14.34 -2.83
C LEU A 465 -40.74 15.31 -3.88
N ASN A 466 -41.64 16.08 -4.49
CA ASN A 466 -41.25 17.23 -5.29
C ASN A 466 -41.25 18.46 -4.38
N ASN A 467 -40.07 18.97 -4.03
CA ASN A 467 -39.96 20.40 -3.85
C ASN A 467 -40.15 21.02 -5.24
N GLU A 468 -41.31 21.57 -5.52
CA GLU A 468 -41.52 22.35 -6.73
C GLU A 468 -40.71 23.65 -6.62
N LEU A 469 -39.50 23.61 -7.18
CA LEU A 469 -38.68 24.79 -7.42
C LEU A 469 -39.48 25.83 -8.21
N SER A 470 -39.28 27.10 -7.86
CA SER A 470 -39.81 28.27 -8.55
C SER A 470 -39.50 28.19 -10.05
N PRO A 471 -40.33 28.74 -10.95
CA PRO A 471 -40.05 28.76 -12.39
C PRO A 471 -38.65 29.27 -12.76
N ASN A 472 -38.12 30.25 -12.01
CA ASN A 472 -36.75 30.76 -12.17
C ASN A 472 -35.67 29.77 -11.71
N GLU A 473 -35.94 29.02 -10.66
CA GLU A 473 -35.02 28.00 -10.15
C GLU A 473 -34.97 26.79 -11.10
N LYS A 474 -36.11 26.41 -11.69
CA LYS A 474 -36.17 25.37 -12.76
C LYS A 474 -35.42 25.79 -14.01
N LEU A 475 -35.51 27.07 -14.39
CA LEU A 475 -34.76 27.62 -15.53
C LEU A 475 -33.25 27.58 -15.26
N THR A 476 -32.84 27.96 -14.06
CA THR A 476 -31.43 27.90 -13.63
C THR A 476 -30.91 26.46 -13.58
N GLU A 477 -31.72 25.53 -13.08
CA GLU A 477 -31.38 24.10 -13.06
C GLU A 477 -31.26 23.51 -14.47
N LEU A 478 -32.15 23.91 -15.39
CA LEU A 478 -32.07 23.52 -16.80
C LEU A 478 -30.84 24.10 -17.49
N GLN A 479 -30.49 25.36 -17.22
CA GLN A 479 -29.27 25.99 -17.73
C GLN A 479 -28.02 25.27 -17.23
N ASN A 480 -27.95 24.97 -15.93
CA ASN A 480 -26.83 24.22 -15.35
C ASN A 480 -26.72 22.80 -15.93
N LYS A 481 -27.85 22.11 -16.18
CA LYS A 481 -27.86 20.79 -16.81
C LYS A 481 -27.40 20.83 -18.26
N MET A 482 -27.75 21.89 -18.98
CA MET A 482 -27.32 22.10 -20.37
C MET A 482 -25.81 22.39 -20.43
N GLU A 483 -25.31 23.25 -19.55
CA GLU A 483 -23.87 23.54 -19.42
C GLU A 483 -23.07 22.27 -19.07
N LEU A 484 -23.55 21.47 -18.12
CA LEU A 484 -22.92 20.19 -17.77
C LEU A 484 -22.88 19.21 -18.96
N ALA A 485 -23.96 19.15 -19.75
CA ALA A 485 -24.02 18.28 -20.93
C ALA A 485 -23.08 18.76 -22.05
N GLU A 486 -22.90 20.08 -22.21
CA GLU A 486 -21.94 20.67 -23.16
C GLU A 486 -20.49 20.40 -22.74
N GLU A 487 -20.20 20.46 -21.44
CA GLU A 487 -18.89 20.08 -20.89
C GLU A 487 -18.61 18.58 -21.09
N GLU A 488 -19.57 17.70 -20.80
CA GLU A 488 -19.44 16.26 -21.04
C GLU A 488 -19.21 15.93 -22.51
N HIS A 489 -19.95 16.58 -23.42
CA HIS A 489 -19.76 16.42 -24.86
C HIS A 489 -18.36 16.88 -25.30
N SER A 490 -17.87 18.01 -24.77
CA SER A 490 -16.54 18.52 -25.07
C SER A 490 -15.44 17.59 -24.56
N ALA A 491 -15.59 17.04 -23.35
CA ALA A 491 -14.66 16.07 -22.77
C ALA A 491 -14.62 14.77 -23.57
N LEU A 492 -15.79 14.25 -24.00
CA LEU A 492 -15.88 13.07 -24.85
C LEU A 492 -15.22 13.29 -26.21
N LYS A 493 -15.39 14.48 -26.80
CA LYS A 493 -14.73 14.84 -28.06
C LYS A 493 -13.21 14.83 -27.93
N ILE A 494 -12.66 15.45 -26.87
CA ILE A 494 -11.21 15.44 -26.60
C ILE A 494 -10.69 14.01 -26.40
N SER A 495 -11.43 13.18 -25.66
CA SER A 495 -11.08 11.77 -25.45
C SER A 495 -11.04 10.99 -26.77
N PHE A 496 -12.02 11.21 -27.63
CA PHE A 496 -12.09 10.59 -28.95
C PHE A 496 -10.93 11.03 -29.86
N ASP A 497 -10.64 12.34 -29.92
CA ASP A 497 -9.53 12.89 -30.71
C ASP A 497 -8.17 12.36 -30.23
N THR A 498 -8.00 12.23 -28.90
CA THR A 498 -6.79 11.64 -28.30
C THR A 498 -6.64 10.17 -28.69
N GLN A 499 -7.73 9.41 -28.70
CA GLN A 499 -7.70 8.00 -29.09
C GLN A 499 -7.37 7.83 -30.59
N ILE A 500 -7.85 8.72 -31.45
CA ILE A 500 -7.47 8.75 -32.87
C ILE A 500 -5.97 8.97 -32.99
N MET A 501 -5.42 9.99 -32.32
CA MET A 501 -4.00 10.32 -32.37
C MET A 501 -3.12 9.13 -31.91
N ILE A 502 -3.48 8.45 -30.83
CA ILE A 502 -2.77 7.27 -30.34
C ILE A 502 -2.82 6.13 -31.37
N ASN A 503 -3.97 5.92 -32.00
CA ASN A 503 -4.10 4.89 -33.03
C ASN A 503 -3.26 5.21 -34.27
N GLU A 504 -3.21 6.48 -34.71
CA GLU A 504 -2.33 6.92 -35.80
C GLU A 504 -0.85 6.70 -35.47
N GLU A 505 -0.43 7.02 -34.25
CA GLU A 505 0.94 6.79 -33.80
C GLU A 505 1.28 5.29 -33.77
N ASN A 506 0.35 4.45 -33.30
CA ASN A 506 0.52 3.00 -33.29
C ASN A 506 0.65 2.45 -34.71
N VAL A 507 -0.19 2.89 -35.64
CA VAL A 507 -0.09 2.52 -37.07
C VAL A 507 1.27 2.95 -37.62
N HIS A 508 1.74 4.15 -37.31
CA HIS A 508 3.05 4.62 -37.76
C HIS A 508 4.20 3.77 -37.20
N ARG A 509 4.13 3.39 -35.92
CA ARG A 509 5.10 2.48 -35.29
C ARG A 509 5.08 1.09 -35.94
N PHE A 510 3.90 0.55 -36.24
CA PHE A 510 3.78 -0.74 -36.94
C PHE A 510 4.36 -0.68 -38.35
N VAL A 511 4.07 0.37 -39.11
CA VAL A 511 4.64 0.56 -40.46
C VAL A 511 6.16 0.65 -40.39
N LYS A 512 6.72 1.38 -39.43
CA LYS A 512 8.17 1.47 -39.23
C LYS A 512 8.80 0.11 -38.88
N ALA A 513 8.16 -0.66 -38.01
CA ALA A 513 8.62 -2.01 -37.66
C ALA A 513 8.60 -2.95 -38.88
N LEU A 514 7.54 -2.91 -39.69
CA LEU A 514 7.44 -3.70 -40.93
C LEU A 514 8.50 -3.30 -41.96
N ASN A 515 8.79 -2.01 -42.11
CA ASN A 515 9.86 -1.54 -43.00
C ASN A 515 11.24 -2.02 -42.53
N ASN A 516 11.51 -1.99 -41.22
CA ASN A 516 12.77 -2.50 -40.67
C ASN A 516 12.93 -4.01 -40.89
N ILE A 517 11.86 -4.79 -40.72
CA ILE A 517 11.86 -6.23 -41.03
C ILE A 517 12.10 -6.45 -42.53
N LYS A 518 11.47 -5.66 -43.40
CA LYS A 518 11.66 -5.73 -44.85
C LYS A 518 13.11 -5.43 -45.25
N GLU A 519 13.75 -4.43 -44.65
CA GLU A 519 15.16 -4.11 -44.89
C GLU A 519 16.08 -5.24 -44.44
N GLN A 520 15.82 -5.85 -43.27
CA GLN A 520 16.60 -7.00 -42.78
C GLN A 520 16.49 -8.23 -43.70
N LEU A 521 15.34 -8.42 -44.36
CA LEU A 521 15.13 -9.50 -45.32
C LEU A 521 15.78 -9.24 -46.68
N LEU A 522 16.03 -7.98 -47.05
CA LEU A 522 16.71 -7.60 -48.31
C LEU A 522 18.24 -7.66 -48.21
N ILE A 523 18.78 -7.78 -46.99
CA ILE A 523 20.24 -7.85 -46.73
C ILE A 523 20.74 -9.32 -46.63
N LYS A 524 19.84 -10.30 -46.63
CA LYS A 524 20.14 -11.74 -46.79
C LYS A 524 19.86 -12.19 -48.21
#